data_AF-A0A1L8CTH1-F1
#
_entry.id   AF-A0A1L8CTH1-F1
#
_cell.length_a   1.000
_cell.length_b   1.000
_cell.length_c   1.000
_cell.angle_alpha   90.00
_cell.angle_beta   90.00
_cell.angle_gamma   90.00
#
_symmetry.space_group_name_H-M   'P 1'
#
loop_
_entity.id
_entity.type
_entity.pdbx_description
1 polymer ?
#
loop_
_entity_poly.entity_id
_entity_poly.type
_entity_poly.pdbx_seq_one_letter_code
_entity_poly.pdbx_strand_id
1 'polypeptide(L)'
;MDYDKLVTMLDKALKAEKEAELFYTEVLKASNDYLIREAFVEARHDEREHIVKLSDLYRDLTGKNPVISGTIPEKVTNMKEAVQKAIAGEEAAIRDYLDLINYSTLEKVDRVIYEIRNDEIVHLEKFQALYNTL
;
A
#
# COMPACT_ATOMS: atom_id res chain seq x y z
N MET A 1 -0.26 8.00 24.11
CA MET A 1 -0.31 7.00 23.02
C MET A 1 0.09 5.66 23.59
N ASP A 2 -0.61 4.60 23.23
CA ASP A 2 -0.22 3.22 23.56
C ASP A 2 0.67 2.68 22.44
N TYR A 3 1.91 2.33 22.79
CA TYR A 3 2.94 1.92 21.84
C TYR A 3 2.61 0.56 21.20
N ASP A 4 2.00 -0.37 21.94
CA ASP A 4 1.67 -1.69 21.41
C ASP A 4 0.58 -1.58 20.34
N LYS A 5 -0.36 -0.64 20.54
CA LYS A 5 -1.36 -0.31 19.52
C LYS A 5 -0.73 0.34 18.28
N LEU A 6 0.23 1.26 18.43
CA LEU A 6 0.94 1.84 17.27
C LEU A 6 1.68 0.76 16.47
N VAL A 7 2.39 -0.13 17.16
CA VAL A 7 3.09 -1.27 16.55
C VAL A 7 2.10 -2.18 15.82
N THR A 8 0.93 -2.44 16.40
CA THR A 8 -0.14 -3.22 15.74
C THR A 8 -0.66 -2.54 14.47
N MET A 9 -0.75 -1.20 14.46
CA MET A 9 -1.14 -0.45 13.26
C MET A 9 -0.07 -0.54 12.16
N LEU A 10 1.21 -0.48 12.52
CA LEU A 10 2.32 -0.68 11.58
C LEU A 10 2.36 -2.10 11.02
N ASP A 11 2.12 -3.13 11.85
CA ASP A 11 2.03 -4.52 11.39
C ASP A 11 0.89 -4.71 10.38
N LYS A 12 -0.25 -4.05 10.61
CA LYS A 12 -1.37 -4.06 9.66
C LYS A 12 -1.02 -3.37 8.34
N ALA A 13 -0.38 -2.20 8.40
CA ALA A 13 0.07 -1.49 7.22
C ALA A 13 1.08 -2.33 6.41
N LEU A 14 2.09 -2.93 7.07
CA LEU A 14 3.06 -3.82 6.42
C LEU A 14 2.41 -5.00 5.69
N LYS A 15 1.36 -5.58 6.28
CA LYS A 15 0.58 -6.63 5.63
C LYS A 15 -0.17 -6.09 4.42
N ALA A 16 -0.81 -4.93 4.54
CA ALA A 16 -1.56 -4.30 3.45
C ALA A 16 -0.66 -4.03 2.24
N GLU A 17 0.49 -3.37 2.43
CA GLU A 17 1.43 -3.09 1.32
C GLU A 17 1.94 -4.37 0.68
N LYS A 18 2.16 -5.43 1.49
CA LYS A 18 2.57 -6.71 0.95
C LYS A 18 1.47 -7.35 0.10
N GLU A 19 0.21 -7.23 0.51
CA GLU A 19 -0.93 -7.73 -0.25
C GLU A 19 -1.15 -6.92 -1.54
N ALA A 20 -0.98 -5.60 -1.49
CA ALA A 20 -1.00 -4.71 -2.65
C ALA A 20 0.12 -5.05 -3.65
N GLU A 21 1.37 -5.19 -3.20
CA GLU A 21 2.51 -5.58 -4.04
C GLU A 21 2.28 -6.91 -4.79
N LEU A 22 1.72 -7.90 -4.08
CA LEU A 22 1.40 -9.20 -4.66
C LEU A 22 0.24 -9.08 -5.66
N PHE A 23 -0.80 -8.31 -5.33
CA PHE A 23 -1.94 -8.07 -6.20
C PHE A 23 -1.54 -7.34 -7.48
N TYR A 24 -0.76 -6.27 -7.38
CA TYR A 24 -0.27 -5.52 -8.53
C TYR A 24 0.67 -6.35 -9.41
N THR A 25 1.45 -7.25 -8.79
CA THR A 25 2.20 -8.26 -9.54
C THR A 25 1.29 -9.16 -10.38
N GLU A 26 0.13 -9.57 -9.87
CA GLU A 26 -0.81 -10.41 -10.61
C GLU A 26 -1.51 -9.63 -11.74
N VAL A 27 -1.90 -8.38 -11.51
CA VAL A 27 -2.42 -7.48 -12.55
C VAL A 27 -1.43 -7.35 -13.72
N LEU A 28 -0.15 -7.15 -13.41
CA LEU A 28 0.93 -7.01 -14.41
C LEU A 28 1.23 -8.29 -15.20
N LYS A 29 0.84 -9.48 -14.70
CA LYS A 29 0.90 -10.73 -15.46
C LYS A 29 -0.31 -10.89 -16.37
N ALA A 30 -1.47 -10.36 -15.97
CA ALA A 30 -2.73 -10.52 -16.67
C ALA A 30 -2.88 -9.56 -17.87
N SER A 31 -2.06 -8.50 -17.98
CA SER A 31 -2.15 -7.52 -19.06
C SER A 31 -0.81 -7.12 -19.67
N ASN A 32 -0.83 -6.94 -21.00
CA ASN A 32 0.24 -6.30 -21.77
C ASN A 32 -0.12 -4.88 -22.22
N ASP A 33 -1.28 -4.37 -21.83
CA ASP A 33 -1.71 -3.00 -22.17
C ASP A 33 -0.76 -1.96 -21.56
N TYR A 34 -0.39 -0.96 -22.34
CA TYR A 34 0.60 0.02 -21.93
C TYR A 34 0.14 0.85 -20.72
N LEU A 35 -1.09 1.36 -20.73
CA LEU A 35 -1.60 2.24 -19.67
C LEU A 35 -1.76 1.49 -18.35
N ILE A 36 -2.25 0.24 -18.41
CA ILE A 36 -2.31 -0.64 -17.24
C ILE A 36 -0.90 -0.89 -16.69
N ARG A 37 0.05 -1.22 -17.56
CA ARG A 37 1.41 -1.53 -17.11
C ARG A 37 2.12 -0.33 -16.52
N GLU A 38 1.98 0.83 -17.13
CA GLU A 38 2.55 2.08 -16.63
C GLU A 38 2.08 2.36 -15.20
N ALA A 39 0.76 2.38 -14.97
CA ALA A 39 0.19 2.65 -13.65
C ALA A 39 0.60 1.62 -12.58
N PHE A 40 0.52 0.32 -12.89
CA PHE A 40 0.76 -0.72 -11.90
C PHE A 40 2.23 -1.06 -11.68
N VAL A 41 3.14 -0.77 -12.63
CA VAL A 41 4.59 -0.96 -12.39
C VAL A 41 5.10 0.04 -11.37
N GLU A 42 4.70 1.30 -11.51
CA GLU A 42 5.08 2.38 -10.59
C GLU A 42 4.50 2.12 -9.20
N ALA A 43 3.17 1.93 -9.09
CA ALA A 43 2.54 1.67 -7.80
C ALA A 43 3.19 0.47 -7.07
N ARG A 44 3.37 -0.67 -7.76
CA ARG A 44 4.05 -1.83 -7.15
C ARG A 44 5.49 -1.54 -6.71
N HIS A 45 6.21 -0.67 -7.41
CA HIS A 45 7.55 -0.29 -6.99
C HIS A 45 7.48 0.47 -5.66
N ASP A 46 6.57 1.42 -5.57
CA ASP A 46 6.37 2.28 -4.40
C ASP A 46 5.92 1.43 -3.19
N GLU A 47 5.00 0.47 -3.38
CA GLU A 47 4.60 -0.51 -2.35
C GLU A 47 5.80 -1.23 -1.71
N ARG A 48 6.82 -1.56 -2.51
CA ARG A 48 8.03 -2.20 -1.99
C ARG A 48 8.87 -1.24 -1.17
N GLU A 49 8.91 0.03 -1.55
CA GLU A 49 9.58 1.07 -0.77
C GLU A 49 8.80 1.39 0.51
N HIS A 50 7.47 1.38 0.47
CA HIS A 50 6.60 1.54 1.64
C HIS A 50 6.87 0.45 2.66
N ILE A 51 6.95 -0.81 2.23
CA ILE A 51 7.33 -1.94 3.10
C ILE A 51 8.67 -1.69 3.79
N VAL A 52 9.68 -1.17 3.07
CA VAL A 52 10.99 -0.85 3.65
C VAL A 52 10.88 0.27 4.68
N LYS A 53 10.22 1.39 4.34
CA LYS A 53 10.00 2.54 5.24
C LYS A 53 9.26 2.11 6.52
N LEU A 54 8.18 1.35 6.38
CA LEU A 54 7.39 0.83 7.50
C LEU A 54 8.18 -0.16 8.35
N SER A 55 9.01 -1.00 7.72
CA SER A 55 9.86 -1.96 8.44
C SER A 55 10.92 -1.26 9.29
N ASP A 56 11.46 -0.14 8.80
CA ASP A 56 12.39 0.68 9.53
C ASP A 56 11.73 1.33 10.74
N LEU A 57 10.53 1.91 10.58
CA LEU A 57 9.74 2.41 11.72
C LEU A 57 9.45 1.32 12.74
N TYR A 58 9.02 0.14 12.28
CA TYR A 58 8.74 -1.00 13.15
C TYR A 58 9.97 -1.40 13.97
N ARG A 59 11.13 -1.49 13.32
CA ARG A 59 12.39 -1.85 13.97
C ARG A 59 12.83 -0.79 14.96
N ASP A 60 12.66 0.49 14.65
CA ASP A 60 12.99 1.57 15.56
C ASP A 60 12.12 1.56 16.82
N LEU A 61 10.84 1.19 16.69
CA LEU A 61 9.91 1.13 17.82
C LEU A 61 10.05 -0.14 18.66
N THR A 62 10.38 -1.27 18.05
CA THR A 62 10.33 -2.59 18.71
C THR A 62 11.70 -3.23 18.96
N GLY A 63 12.75 -2.75 18.28
CA GLY A 63 14.06 -3.38 18.22
C GLY A 63 14.10 -4.70 17.43
N LYS A 64 13.02 -5.07 16.72
CA LYS A 64 12.87 -6.35 16.01
C LYS A 64 12.57 -6.12 14.53
N ASN A 65 12.89 -7.11 13.70
CA ASN A 65 12.42 -7.10 12.31
C ASN A 65 10.95 -7.55 12.27
N PRO A 66 10.09 -6.89 11.47
CA PRO A 66 8.71 -7.33 11.30
C PRO A 66 8.64 -8.64 10.53
N VAL A 67 7.55 -9.38 10.72
CA VAL A 67 7.24 -10.56 9.90
C VAL A 67 6.33 -10.13 8.76
N ILE A 68 6.92 -9.90 7.58
CA ILE A 68 6.19 -9.46 6.40
C ILE A 68 5.58 -10.69 5.71
N SER A 69 4.26 -10.78 5.75
CA SER A 69 3.50 -11.84 5.07
C SER A 69 2.24 -11.25 4.45
N GLY A 70 1.86 -11.78 3.28
CA GLY A 70 0.67 -11.37 2.56
C GLY A 70 -0.02 -12.57 1.95
N THR A 71 -1.31 -12.44 1.70
CA THR A 71 -2.11 -13.46 1.03
C THR A 71 -1.83 -13.43 -0.47
N ILE A 72 -1.63 -14.60 -1.09
CA ILE A 72 -1.50 -14.68 -2.55
C ILE A 72 -2.86 -14.34 -3.16
N PRO A 73 -2.94 -13.33 -4.05
CA PRO A 73 -4.19 -12.95 -4.69
C PRO A 73 -4.67 -14.02 -5.65
N GLU A 74 -5.98 -14.08 -5.87
CA GLU A 74 -6.56 -14.84 -6.97
C GLU A 74 -6.07 -14.30 -8.32
N LYS A 75 -6.05 -15.18 -9.33
CA LYS A 75 -5.68 -14.79 -10.69
C LYS A 75 -6.66 -13.76 -11.23
N VAL A 76 -6.14 -12.66 -11.77
CA VAL A 76 -6.96 -11.63 -12.42
C VAL A 76 -7.58 -12.18 -13.71
N THR A 77 -8.91 -12.21 -13.76
CA THR A 77 -9.70 -12.65 -14.92
C THR A 77 -10.51 -11.52 -15.55
N ASN A 78 -10.80 -10.46 -14.78
CA ASN A 78 -11.48 -9.25 -15.24
C ASN A 78 -10.65 -8.02 -14.85
N MET A 79 -10.16 -7.30 -15.85
CA MET A 79 -9.28 -6.14 -15.63
C MET A 79 -10.02 -4.95 -15.00
N LYS A 80 -11.27 -4.71 -15.39
CA LYS A 80 -12.07 -3.60 -14.85
C LYS A 80 -12.35 -3.82 -13.36
N GLU A 81 -12.69 -5.05 -12.98
CA GLU A 81 -12.84 -5.43 -11.58
C GLU A 81 -11.52 -5.32 -10.81
N ALA A 82 -10.40 -5.72 -11.42
CA ALA A 82 -9.09 -5.61 -10.78
C ALA A 82 -8.68 -4.14 -10.51
N VAL A 83 -8.92 -3.23 -11.46
CA VAL A 83 -8.68 -1.79 -11.25
C VAL A 83 -9.63 -1.22 -10.20
N GLN A 84 -10.90 -1.62 -10.19
CA GLN A 84 -11.83 -1.22 -9.14
C GLN A 84 -11.36 -1.68 -7.75
N LYS A 85 -10.82 -2.89 -7.66
CA LYS A 85 -10.25 -3.43 -6.41
C LYS A 85 -9.00 -2.66 -5.98
N ALA A 86 -8.14 -2.29 -6.92
CA ALA A 86 -6.97 -1.44 -6.64
C ALA A 86 -7.40 -0.08 -6.06
N ILE A 87 -8.36 0.61 -6.69
CA ILE A 87 -8.96 1.86 -6.19
C ILE A 87 -9.45 1.71 -4.75
N ALA A 88 -10.22 0.66 -4.46
CA ALA A 88 -10.75 0.42 -3.12
C ALA A 88 -9.64 0.13 -2.08
N GLY A 89 -8.55 -0.51 -2.51
CA GLY A 89 -7.35 -0.74 -1.72
C GLY A 89 -6.65 0.58 -1.37
N GLU A 90 -6.39 1.42 -2.36
CA GLU A 90 -5.75 2.73 -2.16
C GLU A 90 -6.58 3.64 -1.23
N GLU A 91 -7.89 3.70 -1.43
CA GLU A 91 -8.77 4.44 -0.52
C GLU A 91 -8.70 3.92 0.92
N ALA A 92 -8.54 2.61 1.12
CA ALA A 92 -8.38 2.03 2.45
C ALA A 92 -7.02 2.40 3.06
N ALA A 93 -5.93 2.26 2.31
CA ALA A 93 -4.59 2.65 2.74
C ALA A 93 -4.54 4.13 3.15
N ILE A 94 -5.11 5.03 2.33
CA ILE A 94 -5.16 6.48 2.62
C ILE A 94 -5.87 6.78 3.95
N ARG A 95 -6.96 6.04 4.26
CA ARG A 95 -7.70 6.18 5.52
C ARG A 95 -6.91 5.61 6.69
N ASP A 96 -6.35 4.41 6.53
CA ASP A 96 -5.58 3.73 7.57
C ASP A 96 -4.33 4.53 7.96
N TYR A 97 -3.65 5.14 6.98
CA TYR A 97 -2.52 6.04 7.23
C TYR A 97 -2.91 7.34 7.91
N LEU A 98 -4.07 7.90 7.57
CA LEU A 98 -4.59 9.07 8.30
C LEU A 98 -4.89 8.71 9.76
N ASP A 99 -5.48 7.55 10.01
CA ASP A 99 -5.73 7.06 11.37
C ASP A 99 -4.42 6.84 12.14
N LEU A 100 -3.38 6.36 11.47
CA LEU A 100 -2.04 6.18 12.06
C LEU A 100 -1.42 7.53 12.43
N ILE A 101 -1.45 8.52 11.54
CA ILE A 101 -0.97 9.89 11.81
C ILE A 101 -1.73 10.50 12.99
N ASN A 102 -3.06 10.37 13.01
CA ASN A 102 -3.89 10.91 14.09
C ASN A 102 -3.65 10.20 15.44
N TYR A 103 -3.23 8.95 15.41
CA TYR A 103 -2.95 8.15 16.61
C TYR A 103 -1.54 8.38 17.15
N SER A 104 -0.57 8.57 16.24
CA SER A 104 0.83 8.75 16.56
C SER A 104 1.09 10.08 17.26
N THR A 105 2.14 10.10 18.07
CA THR A 105 2.66 11.32 18.74
C THR A 105 4.14 11.52 18.43
N LEU A 106 4.66 10.80 17.43
CA LEU A 106 6.07 10.72 17.09
C LEU A 106 6.29 11.35 15.71
N GLU A 107 6.98 12.48 15.67
CA GLU A 107 7.21 13.26 14.45
C GLU A 107 7.82 12.42 13.30
N LYS A 108 8.76 11.52 13.63
CA LYS A 108 9.36 10.64 12.63
C LYS A 108 8.34 9.69 11.98
N VAL A 109 7.43 9.13 12.78
CA VAL A 109 6.38 8.24 12.29
C VAL A 109 5.44 9.05 11.41
N ASP A 110 4.95 10.18 11.91
CA ASP A 110 3.98 11.02 11.20
C ASP A 110 4.51 11.47 9.83
N ARG A 111 5.78 11.88 9.78
CA ARG A 111 6.43 12.28 8.53
C ARG A 111 6.47 11.14 7.50
N VAL A 112 6.97 9.97 7.89
CA VAL A 112 7.13 8.84 6.97
C VAL A 112 5.76 8.36 6.48
N ILE A 113 4.77 8.30 7.38
CA ILE A 113 3.42 7.86 7.01
C ILE A 113 2.71 8.91 6.14
N TYR A 114 2.99 10.19 6.32
CA TYR A 114 2.48 11.24 5.44
C TYR A 114 3.07 11.14 4.03
N GLU A 115 4.36 10.82 3.90
CA GLU A 115 5.01 10.57 2.61
C GLU A 115 4.33 9.40 1.88
N ILE A 116 4.23 8.23 2.54
CA ILE A 116 3.55 7.04 1.97
C ILE A 116 2.11 7.35 1.57
N ARG A 117 1.35 8.02 2.44
CA ARG A 117 -0.05 8.38 2.16
C ARG A 117 -0.21 9.26 0.92
N ASN A 118 0.76 10.12 0.61
CA ASN A 118 0.70 10.94 -0.60
C ASN A 118 0.95 10.10 -1.85
N ASP A 119 1.84 9.11 -1.77
CA ASP A 119 2.07 8.15 -2.85
C ASP A 119 0.75 7.39 -3.14
N GLU A 120 0.01 6.94 -2.11
CA GLU A 120 -1.30 6.28 -2.31
C GLU A 120 -2.37 7.18 -2.94
N ILE A 121 -2.36 8.49 -2.66
CA ILE A 121 -3.26 9.45 -3.32
C ILE A 121 -2.94 9.51 -4.82
N VAL A 122 -1.65 9.50 -5.18
CA VAL A 122 -1.23 9.48 -6.58
C VAL A 122 -1.61 8.15 -7.25
N HIS A 123 -1.45 7.02 -6.58
CA HIS A 123 -1.92 5.71 -7.07
C HIS A 123 -3.42 5.71 -7.32
N LEU A 124 -4.21 6.20 -6.36
CA LEU A 124 -5.65 6.31 -6.46
C LEU A 124 -6.08 7.13 -7.69
N GLU A 125 -5.49 8.31 -7.88
CA GLU A 125 -5.80 9.19 -9.03
C GLU A 125 -5.48 8.49 -10.35
N LYS A 126 -4.33 7.80 -10.45
CA LYS A 126 -3.95 7.04 -11.64
C LYS A 126 -4.91 5.89 -11.92
N PHE A 127 -5.31 5.13 -10.91
CA PHE A 127 -6.23 4.02 -11.09
C PHE A 127 -7.65 4.48 -11.43
N GLN A 128 -8.11 5.60 -10.87
CA GLN A 128 -9.38 6.21 -11.26
C GLN A 128 -9.36 6.70 -12.71
N ALA A 129 -8.27 7.34 -13.15
CA ALA A 129 -8.10 7.73 -14.53
C ALA A 129 -8.11 6.51 -15.47
N LEU A 130 -7.36 5.47 -15.12
CA LEU A 130 -7.29 4.20 -15.85
C LEU A 130 -8.66 3.50 -15.90
N TYR A 131 -9.44 3.48 -14.82
CA TYR A 131 -10.74 2.83 -14.79
C TYR A 131 -11.71 3.40 -15.84
N ASN A 132 -11.63 4.71 -16.09
CA ASN A 132 -12.45 5.39 -17.09
C ASN A 132 -12.06 5.05 -18.54
N THR A 133 -10.91 4.40 -18.76
CA THR A 133 -10.48 3.93 -20.08
C THR A 133 -10.84 2.47 -20.36
N LEU A 134 -11.41 1.74 -19.39
CA LEU A 134 -11.73 0.30 -19.46
C LEU A 134 -13.19 -0.03 -19.80
#